data_AF-A0A9P7K5G4-F1
#
_entry.id   AF-A0A9P7K5G4-F1
#
_cell.length_a   1.000
_cell.length_b   1.000
_cell.length_c   1.000
_cell.angle_alpha   90.00
_cell.angle_beta   90.00
_cell.angle_gamma   90.00
#
_symmetry.space_group_name_H-M   'P 1'
#
loop_
_entity.id
_entity.type
_entity.pdbx_description
1 polymer ?
#
loop_
_entity_poly.entity_id
_entity_poly.type
_entity_poly.pdbx_seq_one_letter_code
_entity_poly.pdbx_strand_id
1 'polypeptide(L)'
;MGTQGWPFATVDNFPGADVDPLYKSEHVKELYIKADPNYGGRFTVPVLWDKKKHTIVNNESSEIIRIFNMAFNDVIAPAHVDLDIYPANLRAQIDALNEWIYPNINNGVYRAGFATTQEAYQKAVVEVFEALEKVETLLVGKDYLVGDTLTEADIRLWVTIVRVDLFMSLLPWIVDSLRAPINVHTPPLQIRFDPVYVGHFKCNIRTIRDGYPAIHSYAPDLIFLLVFIYLIVSL
;
A
#
# COMPACT_ATOMS: atom_id res chain seq x y z
N MET A 1 13.27 -11.17 1.51
CA MET A 1 13.93 -10.44 2.61
C MET A 1 15.05 -11.28 3.15
N GLY A 2 16.28 -10.75 3.18
CA GLY A 2 17.44 -11.47 3.72
C GLY A 2 17.48 -11.45 5.25
N THR A 3 18.51 -12.08 5.83
CA THR A 3 18.72 -12.13 7.28
C THR A 3 18.97 -10.76 7.92
N GLN A 4 19.35 -9.76 7.11
CA GLN A 4 19.65 -8.39 7.54
C GLN A 4 18.49 -7.40 7.31
N GLY A 5 17.31 -7.89 6.89
CA GLY A 5 16.14 -7.06 6.61
C GLY A 5 16.10 -6.57 5.15
N TRP A 6 15.66 -5.33 4.96
CA TRP A 6 15.51 -4.70 3.64
C TRP A 6 16.86 -4.15 3.14
N PRO A 7 17.44 -4.70 2.05
CA PRO A 7 18.66 -4.19 1.45
C PRO A 7 18.37 -2.98 0.54
N PHE A 8 19.36 -2.10 0.40
CA PHE A 8 19.44 -1.14 -0.71
C PHE A 8 20.09 -1.80 -1.94
N ALA A 9 19.99 -1.17 -3.11
CA ALA A 9 20.50 -1.71 -4.37
C ALA A 9 22.03 -1.93 -4.41
N THR A 10 22.77 -1.34 -3.47
CA THR A 10 24.20 -1.60 -3.27
C THR A 10 24.48 -3.03 -2.81
N VAL A 11 23.55 -3.64 -2.06
CA VAL A 11 23.67 -5.00 -1.52
C VAL A 11 22.95 -6.01 -2.41
N ASP A 12 21.72 -5.70 -2.82
CA ASP A 12 20.89 -6.56 -3.64
C ASP A 12 20.41 -5.77 -4.86
N ASN A 13 21.21 -5.82 -5.93
CA ASN A 13 20.96 -5.05 -7.13
C ASN A 13 19.77 -5.62 -7.89
N PHE A 14 18.64 -4.93 -7.85
CA PHE A 14 17.40 -5.31 -8.52
C PHE A 14 16.85 -4.13 -9.35
N PRO A 15 16.32 -4.35 -10.56
CA PRO A 15 15.74 -3.28 -11.38
C PRO A 15 14.64 -2.49 -10.64
N GLY A 16 14.80 -1.17 -10.57
CA GLY A 16 13.89 -0.26 -9.86
C GLY A 16 14.13 -0.15 -8.34
N ALA A 17 15.14 -0.85 -7.80
CA ALA A 17 15.62 -0.60 -6.45
C ALA A 17 16.69 0.52 -6.47
N ASP A 18 16.66 1.35 -5.44
CA ASP A 18 17.60 2.47 -5.29
C ASP A 18 18.71 2.18 -4.29
N VAL A 19 19.83 2.85 -4.47
CA VAL A 19 20.85 3.01 -3.43
C VAL A 19 20.36 4.05 -2.43
N ASP A 20 20.78 3.97 -1.16
CA ASP A 20 20.51 5.07 -0.21
C ASP A 20 21.18 6.36 -0.73
N PRO A 21 20.41 7.42 -1.05
CA PRO A 21 20.96 8.64 -1.58
C PRO A 21 21.66 9.49 -0.49
N LEU A 22 21.33 9.28 0.79
CA LEU A 22 21.76 10.13 1.90
C LEU A 22 23.04 9.63 2.57
N TYR A 23 23.07 8.36 3.00
CA TYR A 23 24.16 7.83 3.83
C TYR A 23 24.89 6.64 3.20
N LYS A 24 24.46 6.19 2.02
CA LYS A 24 24.97 4.98 1.37
C LYS A 24 24.84 3.75 2.27
N SER A 25 23.80 3.73 3.11
CA SER A 25 23.47 2.56 3.93
C SER A 25 23.27 1.32 3.07
N GLU A 26 23.67 0.18 3.63
CA GLU A 26 23.51 -1.12 2.98
C GLU A 26 22.10 -1.67 3.21
N HIS A 27 21.54 -1.43 4.40
CA HIS A 27 20.21 -1.90 4.80
C HIS A 27 19.39 -0.81 5.52
N VAL A 28 18.06 -0.89 5.43
CA VAL A 28 17.13 0.05 6.10
C VAL A 28 17.35 0.09 7.62
N LYS A 29 17.76 -1.01 8.26
CA LYS A 29 18.06 -1.06 9.69
C LYS A 29 19.09 -0.02 10.14
N GLU A 30 20.01 0.37 9.26
CA GLU A 30 21.05 1.36 9.58
C GLU A 30 20.46 2.76 9.76
N LEU A 31 19.34 3.07 9.09
CA LEU A 31 18.61 4.31 9.30
C LEU A 31 17.99 4.36 10.70
N TYR A 32 17.40 3.25 11.15
CA TYR A 32 16.86 3.12 12.50
C TYR A 32 17.97 3.24 13.55
N ILE A 33 19.08 2.53 13.37
CA ILE A 33 20.24 2.61 14.28
C ILE A 33 20.86 4.02 14.27
N LYS A 34 20.83 4.72 13.14
CA LYS A 34 21.27 6.12 13.04
C LYS A 34 20.35 7.06 13.83
N ALA A 35 19.03 6.87 13.75
CA ALA A 35 18.06 7.67 14.47
C ALA A 35 18.08 7.38 15.99
N ASP A 36 18.25 6.11 16.37
CA ASP A 36 18.38 5.64 17.74
C ASP A 36 19.32 4.40 17.81
N PRO A 37 20.56 4.55 18.31
CA PRO A 37 21.50 3.45 18.44
C PRO A 37 21.02 2.28 19.32
N ASN A 38 20.01 2.52 20.18
CA ASN A 38 19.46 1.52 21.08
C ASN A 38 18.13 0.95 20.57
N TYR A 39 17.75 1.22 19.31
CA TYR A 39 16.50 0.74 18.75
C TYR A 39 16.40 -0.79 18.76
N GLY A 40 15.45 -1.32 19.53
CA GLY A 40 15.21 -2.77 19.69
C GLY A 40 14.00 -3.32 18.92
N GLY A 41 13.39 -2.51 18.06
CA GLY A 41 12.16 -2.86 17.33
C GLY A 41 12.42 -3.54 15.98
N ARG A 42 11.36 -3.61 15.16
CA ARG A 42 11.44 -4.13 13.78
C ARG A 42 11.86 -3.03 12.81
N PHE A 43 12.75 -3.36 11.89
CA PHE A 43 13.18 -2.44 10.82
C PHE A 43 12.20 -2.48 9.65
N THR A 44 11.11 -1.73 9.75
CA THR A 44 10.01 -1.73 8.77
C THR A 44 10.13 -0.60 7.74
N VAL A 45 9.40 -0.76 6.64
CA VAL A 45 9.09 0.31 5.68
C VAL A 45 7.57 0.55 5.71
N PRO A 46 7.08 1.76 5.39
CA PRO A 46 7.82 2.97 5.00
C PRO A 46 8.58 3.65 6.16
N VAL A 47 9.52 4.54 5.83
CA VAL A 47 10.24 5.40 6.78
C VAL A 47 10.18 6.84 6.27
N LEU A 48 9.50 7.73 7.00
CA LEU A 48 9.54 9.17 6.76
C LEU A 48 10.74 9.76 7.50
N TRP A 49 11.73 10.28 6.76
CA TRP A 49 13.02 10.71 7.29
C TRP A 49 13.19 12.23 7.29
N ASP A 50 13.62 12.82 8.41
CA ASP A 50 14.02 14.23 8.50
C ASP A 50 15.48 14.40 8.07
N LYS A 51 15.68 14.96 6.88
CA LYS A 51 17.03 15.24 6.33
C LYS A 51 17.80 16.33 7.12
N LYS A 52 17.13 17.18 7.89
CA LYS A 52 17.76 18.24 8.72
C LYS A 52 18.17 17.74 10.09
N LYS A 53 17.31 16.95 10.74
CA LYS A 53 17.58 16.39 12.09
C LYS A 53 18.24 15.02 12.05
N HIS A 54 18.36 14.42 10.86
CA HIS A 54 18.91 13.09 10.66
C HIS A 54 18.25 12.04 11.56
N THR A 55 16.92 12.05 11.61
CA THR A 55 16.12 11.10 12.42
C THR A 55 14.83 10.68 11.70
N ILE A 56 14.18 9.64 12.20
CA ILE A 56 12.89 9.17 11.71
C ILE A 56 11.78 10.07 12.27
N VAL A 57 10.95 10.64 11.39
CA VAL A 57 9.74 11.38 11.76
C VAL A 57 8.62 10.41 12.11
N ASN A 58 8.38 9.43 11.24
CA ASN A 58 7.29 8.47 11.39
C ASN A 58 7.58 7.21 10.56
N ASN A 59 7.15 6.04 11.03
CA ASN A 59 7.23 4.77 10.30
C ASN A 59 5.89 4.00 10.28
N GLU A 60 4.80 4.66 10.67
CA GLU A 60 3.43 4.16 10.65
C GLU A 60 2.71 4.70 9.41
N SER A 61 2.50 3.82 8.43
CA SER A 61 1.93 4.17 7.12
C SER A 61 0.60 4.92 7.22
N SER A 62 -0.27 4.56 8.18
CA SER A 62 -1.59 5.19 8.34
C SER A 62 -1.51 6.63 8.84
N GLU A 63 -0.47 6.97 9.60
CA GLU A 63 -0.21 8.35 10.03
C GLU A 63 0.49 9.14 8.91
N ILE A 64 1.44 8.51 8.21
CA ILE A 64 2.18 9.13 7.11
C ILE A 64 1.24 9.61 6.00
N ILE A 65 0.26 8.81 5.58
CA ILE A 65 -0.70 9.25 4.55
C ILE A 65 -1.52 10.45 4.99
N ARG A 66 -1.86 10.56 6.29
CA ARG A 66 -2.58 11.71 6.85
C ARG A 66 -1.70 12.95 6.98
N ILE A 67 -0.41 12.76 7.28
CA ILE A 67 0.58 13.85 7.20
C ILE A 67 0.61 14.41 5.77
N PHE A 68 0.73 13.56 4.76
CA PHE A 68 0.76 14.02 3.37
C PHE A 68 -0.55 14.64 2.88
N ASN A 69 -1.69 14.18 3.39
CA ASN A 69 -3.00 14.72 3.05
C ASN A 69 -3.20 16.20 3.42
N MET A 70 -2.49 16.70 4.45
CA MET A 70 -2.75 18.05 4.97
C MET A 70 -1.52 18.93 5.18
N ALA A 71 -0.37 18.36 5.57
CA ALA A 71 0.76 19.13 6.08
C ALA A 71 1.45 20.00 5.02
N PHE A 72 1.15 19.80 3.73
CA PHE A 72 1.78 20.50 2.61
C PHE A 72 0.80 21.35 1.80
N ASN A 73 -0.45 21.51 2.26
CA ASN A 73 -1.48 22.24 1.50
C ASN A 73 -1.09 23.70 1.23
N ASP A 74 -0.31 24.32 2.11
CA ASP A 74 0.16 25.71 1.96
C ASP A 74 1.31 25.86 0.94
N VAL A 75 1.89 24.77 0.46
CA VAL A 75 3.09 24.79 -0.41
C VAL A 75 2.90 24.06 -1.75
N ILE A 76 1.77 23.41 -1.97
CA ILE A 76 1.43 22.75 -3.25
C ILE A 76 0.57 23.66 -4.14
N ALA A 77 0.52 23.36 -5.44
CA ALA A 77 -0.31 24.11 -6.37
C ALA A 77 -1.80 24.01 -5.98
N PRO A 78 -2.59 25.09 -6.11
CA PRO A 78 -4.01 25.10 -5.70
C PRO A 78 -4.85 23.95 -6.28
N ALA A 79 -4.54 23.52 -7.52
CA ALA A 79 -5.21 22.40 -8.19
C ALA A 79 -5.07 21.04 -7.47
N HIS A 80 -4.17 20.93 -6.48
CA HIS A 80 -3.96 19.73 -5.68
C HIS A 80 -4.40 19.91 -4.21
N VAL A 81 -4.76 21.13 -3.79
CA VAL A 81 -5.17 21.44 -2.41
C VAL A 81 -6.56 20.91 -2.09
N ASP A 82 -7.42 20.78 -3.10
CA ASP A 82 -8.81 20.32 -2.94
C ASP A 82 -8.92 18.78 -2.75
N LEU A 83 -7.81 18.04 -2.88
CA LEU A 83 -7.79 16.61 -2.62
C LEU A 83 -7.65 16.34 -1.11
N ASP A 84 -8.75 15.92 -0.47
CA ASP A 84 -8.76 15.46 0.92
C ASP A 84 -9.25 14.01 0.99
N ILE A 85 -8.34 13.07 1.29
CA ILE A 85 -8.66 11.64 1.44
C ILE A 85 -9.20 11.28 2.83
N TYR A 86 -9.29 12.24 3.75
CA TYR A 86 -9.84 12.05 5.10
C TYR A 86 -10.74 13.23 5.56
N PRO A 87 -11.79 13.54 4.76
CA PRO A 87 -12.61 14.73 4.98
C PRO A 87 -13.49 14.60 6.22
N ALA A 88 -13.66 15.72 6.93
CA ALA A 88 -14.28 15.76 8.26
C ALA A 88 -15.66 15.09 8.33
N ASN A 89 -16.49 15.24 7.29
CA ASN A 89 -17.84 14.68 7.22
C ASN A 89 -17.87 13.16 7.02
N LEU A 90 -16.78 12.53 6.59
CA LEU A 90 -16.70 11.08 6.32
C LEU A 90 -15.84 10.31 7.33
N ARG A 91 -15.08 11.00 8.21
CA ARG A 91 -14.11 10.36 9.13
C ARG A 91 -14.67 9.18 9.91
N ALA A 92 -15.86 9.32 10.50
CA ALA A 92 -16.47 8.24 11.27
C ALA A 92 -16.73 6.98 10.43
N GLN A 93 -17.12 7.14 9.16
CA GLN A 93 -17.34 6.01 8.24
C GLN A 93 -16.01 5.40 7.80
N ILE A 94 -15.01 6.24 7.49
CA ILE A 94 -13.66 5.83 7.12
C ILE A 94 -13.01 5.02 8.24
N ASP A 95 -13.05 5.53 9.48
CA ASP A 95 -12.44 4.90 10.64
C ASP A 95 -13.14 3.56 10.96
N ALA A 96 -14.47 3.51 10.88
CA ALA A 96 -15.25 2.29 11.08
C ALA A 96 -14.90 1.20 10.03
N LEU A 97 -14.64 1.58 8.77
CA LEU A 97 -14.17 0.64 7.76
C LEU A 97 -12.75 0.17 8.05
N ASN A 98 -11.84 1.10 8.33
CA ASN A 98 -10.44 0.80 8.61
C ASN A 98 -10.24 -0.11 9.82
N GLU A 99 -11.12 -0.02 10.83
CA GLU A 99 -11.09 -0.83 12.05
C GLU A 99 -11.16 -2.34 11.76
N TRP A 100 -11.89 -2.77 10.73
CA TRP A 100 -11.99 -4.19 10.36
C TRP A 100 -11.23 -4.53 9.08
N ILE A 101 -11.10 -3.61 8.11
CA ILE A 101 -10.31 -3.84 6.89
C ILE A 101 -8.85 -4.13 7.25
N TYR A 102 -8.27 -3.37 8.19
CA TYR A 102 -6.88 -3.58 8.56
C TYR A 102 -6.62 -4.96 9.17
N PRO A 103 -7.21 -5.34 10.32
CA PRO A 103 -6.90 -6.62 10.93
C PRO A 103 -7.33 -7.81 10.06
N ASN A 104 -8.45 -7.72 9.34
CA ASN A 104 -9.04 -8.88 8.65
C ASN A 104 -8.61 -9.02 7.20
N ILE A 105 -8.20 -7.94 6.51
CA ILE A 105 -7.75 -8.00 5.12
C ILE A 105 -6.27 -7.64 5.04
N ASN A 106 -5.88 -6.41 5.38
CA ASN A 106 -4.51 -5.93 5.15
C ASN A 106 -3.48 -6.74 5.92
N ASN A 107 -3.72 -6.97 7.20
CA ASN A 107 -2.90 -7.82 8.05
C ASN A 107 -3.36 -9.29 8.00
N GLY A 108 -4.63 -9.54 7.71
CA GLY A 108 -5.21 -10.89 7.66
C GLY A 108 -4.48 -11.83 6.69
N VAL A 109 -4.12 -11.33 5.50
CA VAL A 109 -3.35 -12.11 4.52
C VAL A 109 -1.95 -12.50 5.04
N TYR A 110 -1.28 -11.63 5.80
CA TYR A 110 0.01 -11.94 6.42
C TYR A 110 -0.14 -12.96 7.55
N ARG A 111 -1.19 -12.83 8.36
CA ARG A 111 -1.49 -13.82 9.41
C ARG A 111 -1.74 -15.21 8.82
N ALA A 112 -2.44 -15.29 7.69
CA ALA A 112 -2.62 -16.55 6.96
C ALA A 112 -1.27 -17.05 6.40
N GLY A 113 -0.53 -16.19 5.71
CA GLY A 113 0.73 -16.56 5.06
C GLY A 113 1.86 -16.97 6.01
N PHE A 114 1.90 -16.40 7.20
CA PHE A 114 2.91 -16.69 8.23
C PHE A 114 2.42 -17.62 9.34
N ALA A 115 1.21 -18.16 9.25
CA ALA A 115 0.72 -19.12 10.23
C ALA A 115 1.62 -20.37 10.27
N THR A 116 2.02 -20.76 11.47
CA THR A 116 2.86 -21.94 11.72
C THR A 116 2.04 -23.19 12.05
N THR A 117 0.72 -23.07 12.19
CA THR A 117 -0.21 -24.19 12.43
C THR A 117 -1.37 -24.14 11.44
N GLN A 118 -1.91 -25.32 11.13
CA GLN A 118 -3.05 -25.46 10.23
C GLN A 118 -4.29 -24.72 10.73
N GLU A 119 -4.55 -24.78 12.04
CA GLU A 119 -5.69 -24.12 12.68
C GLU A 119 -5.59 -22.59 12.58
N ALA A 120 -4.42 -22.02 12.87
CA ALA A 120 -4.20 -20.58 12.76
C ALA A 120 -4.33 -20.10 11.31
N TYR A 121 -3.81 -20.87 10.35
CA TYR A 121 -3.99 -20.61 8.93
C TYR A 121 -5.46 -20.63 8.53
N GLN A 122 -6.19 -21.70 8.86
CA GLN A 122 -7.60 -21.88 8.49
C GLN A 122 -8.47 -20.76 9.06
N LYS A 123 -8.26 -20.41 10.32
CA LYS A 123 -8.97 -19.28 10.94
C LYS A 123 -8.67 -17.97 10.20
N ALA A 124 -7.39 -17.67 9.95
CA ALA A 124 -7.02 -16.41 9.33
C ALA A 124 -7.51 -16.29 7.87
N VAL A 125 -7.40 -17.35 7.07
CA VAL A 125 -7.86 -17.32 5.68
C VAL A 125 -9.38 -17.20 5.61
N VAL A 126 -10.14 -17.88 6.47
CA VAL A 126 -11.60 -17.73 6.50
C VAL A 126 -12.00 -16.29 6.84
N GLU A 127 -11.39 -15.69 7.87
CA GLU A 127 -11.65 -14.29 8.24
C GLU A 127 -11.34 -13.30 7.11
N VAL A 128 -10.29 -13.55 6.32
CA VAL A 128 -9.97 -12.74 5.12
C VAL A 128 -11.11 -12.81 4.11
N PHE A 129 -11.56 -14.02 3.75
CA PHE A 129 -12.60 -14.19 2.75
C PHE A 129 -13.97 -13.69 3.23
N GLU A 130 -14.32 -13.86 4.51
CA GLU A 130 -15.52 -13.25 5.10
C GLU A 130 -15.49 -11.72 5.03
N ALA A 131 -14.32 -11.11 5.26
CA ALA A 131 -14.15 -9.67 5.13
C ALA A 131 -14.24 -9.21 3.66
N LEU A 132 -13.69 -9.98 2.71
CA LEU A 132 -13.83 -9.70 1.27
C LEU A 132 -15.29 -9.78 0.81
N GLU A 133 -16.08 -10.74 1.30
CA GLU A 133 -17.53 -10.80 1.00
C GLU A 133 -18.28 -9.56 1.50
N LYS A 134 -17.88 -9.01 2.66
CA LYS A 134 -18.44 -7.74 3.17
C LYS A 134 -18.07 -6.58 2.25
N VAL A 135 -16.80 -6.48 1.83
CA VAL A 135 -16.34 -5.44 0.89
C VAL A 135 -17.11 -5.53 -0.42
N GLU A 136 -17.24 -6.73 -0.99
CA GLU A 136 -17.96 -6.97 -2.24
C GLU A 136 -19.39 -6.47 -2.16
N THR A 137 -20.09 -6.82 -1.07
CA THR A 137 -21.46 -6.35 -0.83
C THR A 137 -21.54 -4.83 -0.70
N LEU A 138 -20.56 -4.20 -0.06
CA LEU A 138 -20.51 -2.74 0.13
C LEU A 138 -20.31 -1.97 -1.18
N LEU A 139 -19.58 -2.56 -2.13
CA LEU A 139 -19.22 -1.96 -3.41
C LEU A 139 -20.26 -2.19 -4.52
N VAL A 140 -21.31 -2.99 -4.29
CA VAL A 140 -22.37 -3.18 -5.29
C VAL A 140 -23.02 -1.84 -5.64
N GLY A 141 -22.82 -1.39 -6.88
CA GLY A 141 -23.36 -0.13 -7.40
C GLY A 141 -22.66 1.13 -6.87
N LYS A 142 -21.42 1.01 -6.37
CA LYS A 142 -20.63 2.15 -5.90
C LYS A 142 -19.23 2.16 -6.52
N ASP A 143 -18.71 3.36 -6.69
CA ASP A 143 -17.35 3.58 -7.18
C ASP A 143 -16.32 3.65 -6.03
N TYR A 144 -16.77 3.92 -4.81
CA TYR A 144 -15.93 4.02 -3.60
C TYR A 144 -16.58 3.36 -2.38
N LEU A 145 -15.77 3.07 -1.36
CA LEU A 145 -16.22 2.46 -0.11
C LEU A 145 -17.12 3.39 0.71
N VAL A 146 -16.87 4.70 0.66
CA VAL A 146 -17.57 5.72 1.46
C VAL A 146 -18.02 6.88 0.59
N GLY A 147 -19.33 7.12 0.54
CA GLY A 147 -19.90 8.18 -0.29
C GLY A 147 -19.57 7.99 -1.77
N ASP A 148 -19.43 9.11 -2.49
CA ASP A 148 -19.13 9.16 -3.93
C ASP A 148 -17.73 9.76 -4.18
N THR A 149 -16.80 9.56 -3.25
CA THR A 149 -15.45 10.13 -3.33
C THR A 149 -14.39 9.18 -2.83
N LEU A 150 -13.17 9.35 -3.33
CA LEU A 150 -12.00 8.59 -2.91
C LEU A 150 -11.57 8.97 -1.50
N THR A 151 -11.35 7.97 -0.64
CA THR A 151 -10.87 8.16 0.73
C THR A 151 -9.65 7.30 1.05
N GLU A 152 -9.01 7.52 2.21
CA GLU A 152 -7.92 6.67 2.68
C GLU A 152 -8.34 5.21 2.90
N ALA A 153 -9.63 4.93 3.16
CA ALA A 153 -10.12 3.56 3.28
C ALA A 153 -9.97 2.80 1.96
N ASP A 154 -10.28 3.48 0.85
CA ASP A 154 -10.15 2.93 -0.50
C ASP A 154 -8.70 2.58 -0.81
N ILE A 155 -7.80 3.53 -0.52
CA ILE A 155 -6.35 3.39 -0.71
C ILE A 155 -5.82 2.21 0.10
N ARG A 156 -6.17 2.14 1.39
CA ARG A 156 -5.71 1.10 2.31
C ARG A 156 -6.22 -0.28 1.91
N LEU A 157 -7.46 -0.40 1.44
CA LEU A 157 -7.97 -1.66 0.90
C LEU A 157 -7.22 -2.04 -0.39
N TRP A 158 -7.12 -1.09 -1.31
CA TRP A 158 -6.65 -1.32 -2.67
C TRP A 158 -5.21 -1.87 -2.71
N VAL A 159 -4.31 -1.38 -1.85
CA VAL A 159 -2.93 -1.88 -1.78
C VAL A 159 -2.84 -3.37 -1.46
N THR A 160 -3.83 -3.95 -0.78
CA THR A 160 -3.91 -5.39 -0.56
C THR A 160 -4.55 -6.10 -1.75
N ILE A 161 -5.69 -5.60 -2.26
CA ILE A 161 -6.43 -6.23 -3.36
C ILE A 161 -5.56 -6.44 -4.61
N VAL A 162 -4.80 -5.42 -5.02
CA VAL A 162 -3.94 -5.50 -6.20
C VAL A 162 -2.85 -6.60 -6.09
N ARG A 163 -2.45 -6.95 -4.86
CA ARG A 163 -1.43 -7.97 -4.54
C ARG A 163 -2.00 -9.38 -4.31
N VAL A 164 -3.32 -9.52 -4.27
CA VAL A 164 -3.96 -10.85 -4.23
C VAL A 164 -3.72 -11.57 -5.54
N ASP A 165 -4.25 -11.01 -6.64
CA ASP A 165 -4.14 -11.57 -7.99
C ASP A 165 -4.46 -10.59 -9.14
N LEU A 166 -4.93 -9.37 -8.83
CA LEU A 166 -5.42 -8.43 -9.85
C LEU A 166 -4.32 -7.88 -10.75
N PHE A 167 -3.07 -7.83 -10.30
CA PHE A 167 -1.98 -7.25 -11.08
C PHE A 167 -1.92 -7.75 -12.53
N MET A 168 -1.96 -9.07 -12.71
CA MET A 168 -1.79 -9.66 -14.02
C MET A 168 -2.98 -9.37 -14.95
N SER A 169 -4.17 -9.11 -14.42
CA SER A 169 -5.34 -8.65 -15.22
C SER A 169 -5.26 -7.18 -15.57
N LEU A 170 -4.73 -6.36 -14.66
CA LEU A 170 -4.63 -4.93 -14.86
C LEU A 170 -3.44 -4.56 -15.73
N LEU A 171 -2.46 -5.44 -15.91
CA LEU A 171 -1.23 -5.16 -16.64
C LEU A 171 -1.44 -4.60 -18.06
N PRO A 172 -2.34 -5.15 -18.91
CA PRO A 172 -2.61 -4.56 -20.22
C PRO A 172 -3.15 -3.13 -20.12
N TRP A 173 -4.11 -2.90 -19.23
CA TRP A 173 -4.69 -1.57 -19.00
C TRP A 173 -3.69 -0.57 -18.39
N ILE A 174 -2.82 -1.02 -17.47
CA ILE A 174 -1.73 -0.23 -16.89
C ILE A 174 -0.76 0.21 -18.01
N VAL A 175 -0.36 -0.73 -18.87
CA VAL A 175 0.55 -0.46 -19.98
C VAL A 175 -0.06 0.53 -20.97
N ASP A 176 -1.36 0.42 -21.26
CA ASP A 176 -2.05 1.35 -22.16
C ASP A 176 -2.29 2.72 -21.53
N SER A 177 -2.61 2.79 -20.24
CA SER A 177 -2.83 4.05 -19.51
C SER A 177 -1.53 4.83 -19.28
N LEU A 178 -0.40 4.16 -19.10
CA LEU A 178 0.93 4.78 -19.02
C LEU A 178 1.48 5.24 -20.38
N ARG A 179 0.84 4.87 -21.50
CA ARG A 179 1.18 5.36 -22.85
C ARG A 179 0.47 6.66 -23.22
N ALA A 180 -0.52 7.11 -22.44
CA ALA A 180 -1.04 8.47 -22.56
C ALA A 180 0.08 9.48 -22.23
N PRO A 181 0.19 10.62 -22.92
CA PRO A 181 1.39 11.45 -22.93
C PRO A 181 1.58 12.18 -21.58
N ILE A 182 2.14 11.48 -20.59
CA ILE A 182 2.75 12.09 -19.42
C ILE A 182 4.13 12.59 -19.88
N ASN A 183 4.17 13.83 -20.37
CA ASN A 183 5.41 14.56 -20.52
C ASN A 183 6.03 14.74 -19.12
N VAL A 184 7.12 14.03 -18.80
CA VAL A 184 8.52 14.51 -18.66
C VAL A 184 9.32 13.40 -17.94
N HIS A 185 10.30 12.78 -18.62
CA HIS A 185 11.47 12.06 -18.06
C HIS A 185 11.32 11.13 -16.83
N THR A 186 10.15 10.55 -16.55
CA THR A 186 10.05 9.51 -15.52
C THR A 186 10.68 8.21 -16.04
N PRO A 187 11.67 7.61 -15.35
CA PRO A 187 12.07 6.24 -15.65
C PRO A 187 10.83 5.34 -15.60
N PRO A 188 10.76 4.26 -16.42
CA PRO A 188 9.56 3.45 -16.53
C PRO A 188 9.10 3.06 -15.12
N LEU A 189 7.90 3.51 -14.71
CA LEU A 189 7.25 3.11 -13.46
C LEU A 189 7.07 1.59 -13.52
N GLN A 190 8.07 0.84 -13.07
CA GLN A 190 8.02 -0.60 -12.97
C GLN A 190 7.32 -0.92 -11.65
N ILE A 191 6.04 -0.56 -11.55
CA ILE A 191 5.20 -0.94 -10.43
C ILE A 191 5.01 -2.45 -10.52
N ARG A 192 5.83 -3.20 -9.76
CA ARG A 192 5.67 -4.63 -9.57
C ARG A 192 4.66 -4.86 -8.47
N PHE A 193 3.53 -5.48 -8.81
CA PHE A 193 2.73 -6.16 -7.82
C PHE A 193 2.99 -7.65 -7.97
N ASP A 194 3.67 -8.23 -7.00
CA ASP A 194 3.75 -9.68 -6.94
C ASP A 194 2.36 -10.19 -6.50
N PRO A 195 1.73 -11.13 -7.23
CA PRO A 195 0.56 -11.86 -6.74
C PRO A 195 1.02 -12.83 -5.64
N VAL A 196 1.40 -12.27 -4.50
CA VAL A 196 1.96 -13.00 -3.35
C VAL A 196 0.84 -13.71 -2.61
N TYR A 197 -0.36 -13.14 -2.51
CA TYR A 197 -1.31 -13.63 -1.53
C TYR A 197 -1.99 -14.94 -1.95
N VAL A 198 -2.38 -15.09 -3.22
CA VAL A 198 -2.97 -16.36 -3.71
C VAL A 198 -1.94 -17.50 -3.68
N GLY A 199 -0.75 -17.28 -4.22
CA GLY A 199 0.28 -18.32 -4.33
C GLY A 199 1.05 -18.55 -3.03
N HIS A 200 1.73 -17.52 -2.53
CA HIS A 200 2.68 -17.63 -1.42
C HIS A 200 1.98 -17.71 -0.06
N PHE A 201 0.97 -16.85 0.18
CA PHE A 201 0.20 -16.85 1.43
C PHE A 201 -0.99 -17.80 1.43
N LYS A 202 -1.22 -18.53 0.32
CA LYS A 202 -2.29 -19.52 0.18
C LYS A 202 -3.69 -18.94 0.42
N CYS A 203 -3.89 -17.64 0.21
CA CYS A 203 -5.20 -17.02 0.25
C CYS A 203 -5.94 -17.33 -1.07
N ASN A 204 -6.30 -18.59 -1.28
CA ASN A 204 -6.73 -19.12 -2.58
C ASN A 204 -8.09 -19.85 -2.55
N ILE A 205 -8.96 -19.52 -1.59
CA ILE A 205 -10.36 -20.01 -1.59
C ILE A 205 -11.08 -19.53 -2.85
N ARG A 206 -10.82 -18.29 -3.27
CA ARG A 206 -11.31 -17.67 -4.50
C ARG A 206 -10.33 -16.59 -4.95
N THR A 207 -10.32 -16.28 -6.24
CA THR A 207 -9.61 -15.14 -6.82
C THR A 207 -10.47 -13.88 -6.75
N ILE A 208 -9.87 -12.69 -6.76
CA ILE A 208 -10.64 -11.44 -6.87
C ILE A 208 -11.31 -11.36 -8.23
N ARG A 209 -10.58 -11.69 -9.30
CA ARG A 209 -11.08 -11.63 -10.67
C ARG A 209 -12.32 -12.48 -10.91
N ASP A 210 -12.33 -13.72 -10.45
CA ASP A 210 -13.41 -14.67 -10.78
C ASP A 210 -14.52 -14.67 -9.73
N GLY A 211 -14.26 -14.03 -8.58
CA GLY A 211 -15.02 -14.25 -7.37
C GLY A 211 -15.71 -13.05 -6.75
N TYR A 212 -15.30 -11.85 -7.17
CA TYR A 212 -15.68 -10.58 -6.55
C TYR A 212 -15.84 -9.50 -7.64
N PRO A 213 -16.93 -9.54 -8.43
CA PRO A 213 -17.12 -8.64 -9.57
C PRO A 213 -17.15 -7.16 -9.20
N ALA A 214 -17.71 -6.78 -8.05
CA ALA A 214 -17.71 -5.39 -7.60
C ALA A 214 -16.30 -4.93 -7.22
N ILE A 215 -15.56 -5.71 -6.42
CA ILE A 215 -14.15 -5.41 -6.08
C ILE A 215 -13.28 -5.35 -7.34
N HIS A 216 -13.47 -6.29 -8.27
CA HIS A 216 -12.69 -6.33 -9.52
C HIS A 216 -12.95 -5.09 -10.39
N SER A 217 -14.20 -4.60 -10.43
CA SER A 217 -14.56 -3.40 -11.19
C SER A 217 -14.10 -2.10 -10.52
N TYR A 218 -14.04 -2.09 -9.19
CA TYR A 218 -13.56 -0.99 -8.34
C TYR A 218 -12.04 -0.75 -8.43
N ALA A 219 -11.25 -1.80 -8.62
CA ALA A 219 -9.78 -1.72 -8.53
C ALA A 219 -9.07 -0.92 -9.66
N PRO A 220 -9.50 -0.93 -10.94
CA PRO A 220 -8.89 -0.14 -12.01
C PRO A 220 -8.92 1.37 -11.79
N ASP A 221 -10.04 1.91 -11.27
CA ASP A 221 -10.23 3.35 -11.11
C ASP A 221 -9.25 3.99 -10.11
N LEU A 222 -8.66 3.16 -9.25
CA LEU A 222 -7.71 3.55 -8.22
C LEU A 222 -6.24 3.45 -8.64
N ILE A 223 -5.93 2.86 -9.81
CA ILE A 223 -4.54 2.76 -10.28
C ILE A 223 -3.91 4.13 -10.55
N PHE A 224 -4.68 5.14 -10.95
CA PHE A 224 -4.14 6.48 -11.17
C PHE A 224 -3.51 7.08 -9.90
N LEU A 225 -3.91 6.61 -8.72
CA LEU A 225 -3.32 6.99 -7.44
C LEU A 225 -1.92 6.41 -7.19
N LEU A 226 -1.53 5.36 -7.90
CA LEU A 226 -0.20 4.75 -7.75
C LEU A 226 0.94 5.64 -8.21
N VAL A 227 0.69 6.51 -9.18
CA VAL A 227 1.67 7.52 -9.59
C VAL A 227 1.97 8.42 -8.39
N PHE A 228 0.96 8.74 -7.57
CA PHE A 228 1.11 9.54 -6.34
C PHE A 228 1.79 8.78 -5.19
N ILE A 229 1.42 7.53 -4.93
CA ILE A 229 2.02 6.76 -3.82
C ILE A 229 3.50 6.42 -4.11
N TYR A 230 3.85 6.15 -5.37
CA TYR A 230 5.24 5.93 -5.77
C TYR A 230 6.07 7.23 -5.66
N LEU A 231 5.52 8.38 -6.07
CA LEU A 231 6.16 9.69 -5.89
C LEU A 231 6.42 10.04 -4.43
N ILE A 232 5.55 9.62 -3.50
CA ILE A 232 5.74 9.83 -2.06
C ILE A 232 6.92 9.01 -1.50
N VAL A 233 7.17 7.81 -2.03
CA VAL A 233 8.27 6.93 -1.58
C VAL A 233 9.61 7.27 -2.26
N SER A 234 9.58 7.98 -3.39
CA SER A 234 10.76 8.32 -4.20
C SER A 234 11.29 9.77 -4.04
N LEU A 235 10.81 10.55 -3.04
CA LEU A 235 11.29 11.91 -2.70
C LEU A 235 12.02 11.93 -1.33
#